data_AF-A0A4S8KY81-F1
#
_entry.id   AF-A0A4S8KY81-F1
#
_cell.length_a   1.000
_cell.length_b   1.000
_cell.length_c   1.000
_cell.angle_alpha   90.00
_cell.angle_beta   90.00
_cell.angle_gamma   90.00
#
_symmetry.space_group_name_H-M   'P 1'
#
loop_
_entity.id
_entity.type
_entity.pdbx_description
1 polymer ?
#
loop_
_entity_poly.entity_id
_entity_poly.type
_entity_poly.pdbx_seq_one_letter_code
_entity_poly.pdbx_strand_id
1 'polypeptide(L)'
;MTFVSYDSYASPTIQPSPESLRIAANALFSDIFSNNPSSALLTHFSRSHPVTIQHAPAGDPYPQSSRLIGLNAVRSYFDLLSTHWHRAETKIHSIQITTPTSSSTGSSTTASSPSSSSTSCSNSPCVILTASVQWTWKCSGNSWREDFTCVLEYDDFVKVTSFVVRTDSLPETCVLRARDPVLEKPSVPVGRLMV
;
A
#
# COMPACT_ATOMS: atom_id res chain seq x y z
N MET A 1 -46.95 -5.66 -32.28
CA MET A 1 -46.10 -6.02 -31.13
C MET A 1 -44.98 -4.99 -31.09
N THR A 2 -45.06 -4.03 -30.17
CA THR A 2 -44.17 -2.86 -30.12
C THR A 2 -43.20 -3.08 -28.96
N PHE A 3 -41.90 -3.18 -29.24
CA PHE A 3 -40.88 -3.28 -28.21
C PHE A 3 -40.66 -1.89 -27.61
N VAL A 4 -41.04 -1.71 -26.35
CA VAL A 4 -40.68 -0.53 -25.56
C VAL A 4 -39.20 -0.61 -25.23
N SER A 5 -38.42 0.31 -25.80
CA SER A 5 -37.00 0.49 -25.50
C SER A 5 -36.88 0.98 -24.05
N TYR A 6 -36.26 0.19 -23.18
CA TYR A 6 -35.86 0.64 -21.86
C TYR A 6 -34.62 1.52 -22.03
N ASP A 7 -34.80 2.84 -22.00
CA ASP A 7 -33.68 3.75 -21.86
C ASP A 7 -32.95 3.42 -20.55
N SER A 8 -31.67 3.07 -20.70
CA SER A 8 -30.78 2.68 -19.62
C SER A 8 -30.53 3.89 -18.72
N TYR A 9 -31.22 3.96 -17.58
CA TYR A 9 -30.93 4.92 -16.53
C TYR A 9 -29.58 4.55 -15.88
N ALA A 10 -28.49 5.03 -16.47
CA ALA A 10 -27.19 5.02 -15.81
C ALA A 10 -27.34 5.76 -14.48
N SER A 11 -27.27 5.03 -13.37
CA SER A 11 -27.30 5.62 -12.04
C SER A 11 -26.11 6.57 -11.92
N PRO A 12 -26.29 7.79 -11.39
CA PRO A 12 -25.20 8.73 -11.22
C PRO A 12 -24.12 8.09 -10.35
N THR A 13 -22.94 7.83 -10.92
CA THR A 13 -21.79 7.36 -10.17
C THR A 13 -21.38 8.48 -9.21
N ILE A 14 -21.66 8.29 -7.92
CA ILE A 14 -21.25 9.24 -6.88
C ILE A 14 -19.74 9.08 -6.70
N GLN A 15 -18.98 10.01 -7.28
CA GLN A 15 -17.53 10.06 -7.10
C GLN A 15 -17.20 10.46 -5.64
N PRO A 16 -16.23 9.79 -4.99
CA PRO A 16 -15.87 10.13 -3.62
C PRO A 16 -15.18 11.49 -3.54
N SER A 17 -15.55 12.28 -2.53
CA SER A 17 -14.95 13.60 -2.32
C SER A 17 -13.48 13.47 -1.89
N PRO A 18 -12.60 14.45 -2.22
CA PRO A 18 -11.23 14.46 -1.72
C PRO A 18 -11.12 14.38 -0.19
N GLU A 19 -12.07 14.98 0.53
CA GLU A 19 -12.07 14.94 1.99
C GLU A 19 -12.36 13.53 2.52
N SER A 20 -13.34 12.83 1.93
CA SER A 20 -13.66 11.45 2.30
C SER A 20 -12.47 10.51 2.09
N LEU A 21 -11.74 10.67 0.99
CA LEU A 21 -10.52 9.89 0.70
C LEU A 21 -9.44 10.14 1.77
N ARG A 22 -9.25 11.41 2.18
CA ARG A 22 -8.28 11.77 3.23
C ARG A 22 -8.64 11.15 4.57
N ILE A 23 -9.91 11.25 4.96
CA ILE A 23 -10.42 10.67 6.22
C ILE A 23 -10.22 9.16 6.22
N ALA A 24 -10.56 8.47 5.12
CA ALA A 24 -10.39 7.03 5.00
C ALA A 24 -8.91 6.61 5.06
N ALA A 25 -8.03 7.31 4.37
CA ALA A 25 -6.59 7.05 4.42
C ALA A 25 -6.05 7.21 5.85
N ASN A 26 -6.40 8.30 6.53
CA ASN A 26 -5.99 8.53 7.92
C ASN A 26 -6.53 7.46 8.87
N ALA A 27 -7.78 7.03 8.70
CA ALA A 27 -8.38 5.97 9.52
C ALA A 27 -7.64 4.64 9.34
N LEU A 28 -7.36 4.24 8.08
CA LEU A 28 -6.58 3.04 7.78
C LEU A 28 -5.20 3.09 8.44
N PHE A 29 -4.44 4.17 8.25
CA PHE A 29 -3.10 4.29 8.82
C PHE A 29 -3.12 4.39 10.35
N SER A 30 -4.13 5.04 10.94
CA SER A 30 -4.32 5.03 12.40
C SER A 30 -4.47 3.61 12.93
N ASP A 31 -5.27 2.77 12.26
CA ASP A 31 -5.45 1.37 12.66
C ASP A 31 -4.18 0.55 12.47
N ILE A 32 -3.45 0.75 11.36
CA ILE A 32 -2.16 0.08 11.11
C ILE A 32 -1.16 0.44 12.22
N PHE A 33 -1.05 1.73 12.56
CA PHE A 33 -0.10 2.24 13.55
C PHE A 33 -0.49 1.87 14.99
N SER A 34 -1.78 1.69 15.26
CA SER A 34 -2.28 1.21 16.55
C SER A 34 -2.12 -0.31 16.76
N ASN A 35 -1.48 -1.01 15.81
CA ASN A 35 -1.34 -2.47 15.82
C ASN A 35 -2.68 -3.21 15.90
N ASN A 36 -3.74 -2.66 15.28
CA ASN A 36 -5.03 -3.33 15.23
C ASN A 36 -4.92 -4.70 14.50
N PRO A 37 -5.74 -5.68 14.89
CA PRO A 37 -5.72 -7.01 14.27
C PRO A 37 -6.14 -6.92 12.79
N SER A 38 -5.69 -7.89 11.99
CA SER A 38 -6.00 -7.92 10.55
C SER A 38 -7.51 -7.91 10.27
N SER A 39 -8.34 -8.49 11.13
CA SER A 39 -9.81 -8.44 11.03
C SER A 39 -10.37 -7.01 11.04
N ALA A 40 -9.82 -6.12 11.86
CA ALA A 40 -10.18 -4.71 11.89
C ALA A 40 -9.68 -4.00 10.62
N LEU A 41 -8.44 -4.28 10.21
CA LEU A 41 -7.85 -3.69 8.99
C LEU A 41 -8.63 -4.05 7.73
N LEU A 42 -9.14 -5.28 7.62
CA LEU A 42 -9.97 -5.72 6.49
C LEU A 42 -11.27 -4.93 6.33
N THR A 43 -11.71 -4.15 7.32
CA THR A 43 -12.89 -3.29 7.19
C THR A 43 -12.67 -2.09 6.27
N HIS A 44 -11.41 -1.72 5.99
CA HIS A 44 -11.04 -0.63 5.07
C HIS A 44 -10.99 -1.07 3.61
N PHE A 45 -10.95 -2.38 3.33
CA PHE A 45 -10.77 -2.92 1.99
C PHE A 45 -12.09 -3.25 1.31
N SER A 46 -12.10 -3.17 -0.01
CA SER A 46 -13.30 -3.45 -0.80
C SER A 46 -13.69 -4.91 -0.70
N ARG A 47 -15.00 -5.16 -0.67
CA ARG A 47 -15.58 -6.51 -0.76
C ARG A 47 -16.28 -6.77 -2.09
N SER A 48 -16.56 -5.71 -2.84
CA SER A 48 -17.23 -5.76 -4.15
C SER A 48 -16.23 -5.75 -5.31
N HIS A 49 -14.98 -5.36 -5.07
CA HIS A 49 -13.95 -5.27 -6.09
C HIS A 49 -12.75 -6.18 -5.74
N PRO A 50 -12.05 -6.71 -6.75
CA PRO A 50 -10.75 -7.36 -6.53
C PRO A 50 -9.80 -6.41 -5.83
N VAL A 51 -9.20 -6.88 -4.73
CA VAL A 51 -8.22 -6.12 -3.96
C VAL A 51 -6.83 -6.58 -4.31
N THR A 52 -5.89 -5.66 -4.52
CA THR A 52 -4.47 -5.98 -4.71
C THR A 52 -3.62 -5.35 -3.62
N ILE A 53 -2.61 -6.10 -3.17
CA ILE A 53 -1.59 -5.60 -2.25
C ILE A 53 -0.20 -5.82 -2.86
N GLN A 54 0.68 -4.85 -2.70
CA GLN A 54 2.05 -4.91 -3.20
C GLN A 54 2.97 -4.18 -2.22
N HIS A 55 4.12 -4.75 -1.90
CA HIS A 55 5.13 -4.09 -1.09
C HIS A 55 6.51 -4.49 -1.58
N ALA A 56 7.24 -3.52 -2.15
CA ALA A 56 8.58 -3.74 -2.68
C ALA A 56 9.47 -2.49 -2.50
N PRO A 57 10.81 -2.64 -2.49
CA PRO A 57 11.72 -1.50 -2.58
C PRO A 57 11.47 -0.65 -3.83
N ALA A 58 11.69 0.67 -3.75
CA ALA A 58 11.47 1.59 -4.87
C ALA A 58 12.29 1.24 -6.12
N GLY A 59 13.50 0.68 -5.93
CA GLY A 59 14.42 0.23 -6.99
C GLY A 59 14.36 -1.25 -7.35
N ASP A 60 13.34 -1.99 -6.91
CA ASP A 60 13.17 -3.40 -7.28
C ASP A 60 12.99 -3.56 -8.80
N PRO A 61 13.80 -4.38 -9.51
CA PRO A 61 13.61 -4.61 -10.94
C PRO A 61 12.32 -5.38 -11.27
N TYR A 62 11.76 -6.11 -10.29
CA TYR A 62 10.57 -6.95 -10.48
C TYR A 62 9.50 -6.67 -9.42
N PRO A 63 9.00 -5.43 -9.28
CA PRO A 63 8.12 -5.06 -8.18
C PRO A 63 6.78 -5.82 -8.25
N GLN A 64 6.37 -6.26 -9.45
CA GLN A 64 5.17 -7.07 -9.68
C GLN A 64 5.23 -8.46 -9.06
N SER A 65 6.43 -9.00 -8.79
CA SER A 65 6.58 -10.31 -8.14
C SER A 65 6.08 -10.30 -6.68
N SER A 66 5.99 -9.13 -6.05
CA SER A 66 5.45 -8.93 -4.71
C SER A 66 3.92 -8.70 -4.69
N ARG A 67 3.28 -8.63 -5.86
CA ARG A 67 1.85 -8.34 -5.96
C ARG A 67 1.04 -9.59 -5.59
N LEU A 68 0.12 -9.42 -4.66
CA LEU A 68 -0.84 -10.43 -4.24
C LEU A 68 -2.26 -9.91 -4.44
N ILE A 69 -3.21 -10.83 -4.66
CA ILE A 69 -4.60 -10.50 -5.00
C ILE A 69 -5.56 -11.17 -4.02
N GLY A 70 -6.59 -10.43 -3.60
CA GLY A 70 -7.68 -10.88 -2.75
C GLY A 70 -7.52 -10.51 -1.27
N LEU A 71 -8.64 -10.50 -0.54
CA LEU A 71 -8.66 -10.14 0.89
C LEU A 71 -7.86 -11.11 1.77
N ASN A 72 -7.76 -12.39 1.40
CA ASN A 72 -6.92 -13.35 2.11
C ASN A 72 -5.44 -12.96 2.04
N ALA A 73 -4.98 -12.41 0.92
CA ALA A 73 -3.61 -11.92 0.79
C ALA A 73 -3.36 -10.69 1.68
N VAL A 74 -4.31 -9.75 1.71
CA VAL A 74 -4.26 -8.58 2.60
C VAL A 74 -4.18 -9.00 4.06
N ARG A 75 -5.01 -9.97 4.46
CA ARG A 75 -4.98 -10.53 5.82
C ARG A 75 -3.61 -11.13 6.14
N SER A 76 -3.14 -12.06 5.30
CA SER A 76 -1.84 -12.74 5.50
C SER A 76 -0.68 -11.75 5.55
N TYR A 77 -0.72 -10.68 4.76
CA TYR A 77 0.27 -9.62 4.80
C TYR A 77 0.32 -8.95 6.18
N PHE A 78 -0.82 -8.50 6.71
CA PHE A 78 -0.84 -7.86 8.03
C PHE A 78 -0.58 -8.84 9.19
N ASP A 79 -1.02 -10.08 9.07
CA ASP A 79 -0.72 -11.14 10.04
C ASP A 79 0.79 -11.41 10.08
N LEU A 80 1.45 -11.53 8.92
CA LEU A 80 2.91 -11.65 8.79
C LEU A 80 3.61 -10.45 9.47
N LEU A 81 3.15 -9.22 9.20
CA LEU A 81 3.69 -8.03 9.85
C LEU A 81 3.58 -8.10 11.39
N SER A 82 2.40 -8.47 11.87
CA SER A 82 2.14 -8.57 13.32
C SER A 82 2.88 -9.73 13.98
N THR A 83 3.23 -10.78 13.22
CA THR A 83 3.88 -11.98 13.76
C THR A 83 5.35 -11.72 14.05
N HIS A 84 6.05 -11.00 13.17
CA HIS A 84 7.51 -10.89 13.24
C HIS A 84 8.01 -9.56 13.82
N TRP A 85 7.20 -8.49 13.79
CA TRP A 85 7.68 -7.15 14.14
C TRP A 85 6.77 -6.41 15.11
N HIS A 86 7.40 -5.55 15.92
CA HIS A 86 6.75 -4.41 16.57
C HIS A 86 6.89 -3.17 15.70
N ARG A 87 5.84 -2.34 15.68
CA ARG A 87 5.82 -1.02 15.02
C ARG A 87 5.81 0.07 16.08
N ALA A 88 6.65 1.07 15.91
CA ALA A 88 6.73 2.25 16.76
C ALA A 88 7.05 3.50 15.94
N GLU A 89 6.97 4.67 16.58
CA GLU A 89 7.41 5.96 16.02
C GLU A 89 6.87 6.29 14.63
N THR A 90 5.62 5.90 14.35
CA THR A 90 5.01 6.09 13.04
C THR A 90 4.71 7.56 12.77
N LYS A 91 5.12 8.09 11.62
CA LYS A 91 4.89 9.49 11.25
C LYS A 91 4.47 9.62 9.79
N ILE A 92 3.34 10.27 9.56
CA ILE A 92 2.91 10.68 8.21
C ILE A 92 3.60 12.01 7.88
N HIS A 93 4.25 12.08 6.72
CA HIS A 93 4.97 13.27 6.25
C HIS A 93 4.11 14.09 5.29
N SER A 94 3.42 13.43 4.35
CA SER A 94 2.55 14.11 3.39
C SER A 94 1.43 13.19 2.91
N ILE A 95 0.32 13.81 2.47
CA ILE A 95 -0.81 13.15 1.82
C ILE A 95 -1.19 13.98 0.60
N GLN A 96 -1.19 13.36 -0.57
CA GLN A 96 -1.63 13.91 -1.84
C GLN A 96 -2.85 13.13 -2.34
N ILE A 97 -3.81 13.83 -2.91
CA ILE A 97 -5.08 13.24 -3.35
C ILE A 97 -5.27 13.57 -4.82
N THR A 98 -5.51 12.55 -5.63
CA THR A 98 -5.82 12.71 -7.05
C THR A 98 -7.23 12.17 -7.28
N THR A 99 -8.11 13.04 -7.77
CA THR A 99 -9.44 12.62 -8.23
C THR A 99 -9.46 12.64 -9.75
N PRO A 100 -10.20 11.73 -10.41
CA PRO A 100 -10.32 11.74 -11.85
C PRO A 100 -11.06 13.01 -12.28
N THR A 101 -10.31 13.96 -12.84
CA THR A 101 -10.91 15.18 -13.40
C THR A 101 -11.77 14.76 -14.59
N SER A 102 -13.09 14.89 -14.46
CA SER A 102 -14.02 14.70 -15.57
C SER A 102 -13.68 15.74 -16.64
N SER A 103 -12.94 15.33 -17.67
CA SER A 103 -12.52 16.21 -18.75
C SER A 103 -13.71 16.56 -19.65
N SER A 104 -14.54 17.50 -19.20
CA SER A 104 -15.50 18.17 -20.05
C SER A 104 -14.81 19.29 -20.83
N THR A 105 -14.54 19.02 -22.11
CA THR A 105 -14.57 19.97 -23.23
C THR A 105 -13.53 21.11 -23.29
N GLY A 106 -12.56 20.95 -24.21
CA GLY A 106 -12.24 22.02 -25.17
C GLY A 106 -10.87 22.71 -25.11
N SER A 107 -10.07 22.46 -26.15
CA SER A 107 -9.12 23.40 -26.80
C SER A 107 -7.66 23.48 -26.29
N SER A 108 -6.80 22.74 -26.99
CA SER A 108 -5.43 23.06 -27.45
C SER A 108 -4.77 24.37 -26.98
N THR A 109 -3.49 24.35 -26.56
CA THR A 109 -2.28 24.56 -27.41
C THR A 109 -0.98 24.54 -26.56
N THR A 110 0.05 23.84 -27.07
CA THR A 110 1.53 23.97 -26.89
C THR A 110 2.24 23.87 -25.52
N ALA A 111 2.98 22.75 -25.39
CA ALA A 111 4.40 22.57 -25.04
C ALA A 111 4.96 23.05 -23.68
N SER A 112 5.45 22.09 -22.87
CA SER A 112 6.87 21.92 -22.45
C SER A 112 7.01 20.83 -21.36
N SER A 113 8.02 19.97 -21.49
CA SER A 113 8.46 18.94 -20.51
C SER A 113 9.05 19.58 -19.23
N PRO A 114 9.12 18.91 -18.05
CA PRO A 114 10.05 17.79 -17.84
C PRO A 114 9.52 16.59 -17.02
N SER A 115 10.22 15.49 -17.21
CA SER A 115 10.10 14.16 -16.60
C SER A 115 10.05 14.18 -15.06
N SER A 116 8.83 14.13 -14.53
CA SER A 116 8.56 13.46 -13.26
C SER A 116 7.96 12.11 -13.62
N SER A 117 8.51 11.03 -13.05
CA SER A 117 7.95 9.69 -13.09
C SER A 117 6.60 9.73 -12.36
N SER A 118 5.60 10.27 -13.05
CA SER A 118 4.22 10.34 -12.61
C SER A 118 3.78 8.90 -12.40
N THR A 119 3.68 8.53 -11.14
CA THR A 119 3.00 7.30 -10.75
C THR A 119 1.55 7.55 -11.10
N SER A 120 1.18 7.28 -12.35
CA SER A 120 -0.14 7.61 -12.87
C SER A 120 -1.13 6.69 -12.17
N CYS A 121 -1.90 7.27 -11.25
CA CYS A 121 -3.10 6.63 -10.77
C CYS A 121 -3.97 6.29 -11.99
N SER A 122 -4.59 5.12 -11.94
CA SER A 122 -5.63 4.77 -12.92
C SER A 122 -6.74 5.85 -12.93
N ASN A 123 -7.74 5.76 -13.81
CA ASN A 123 -8.90 6.68 -13.78
C ASN A 123 -9.74 6.60 -12.47
N SER A 124 -9.19 6.02 -11.41
CA SER A 124 -9.75 5.84 -10.09
C SER A 124 -9.22 6.93 -9.13
N PRO A 125 -10.02 7.33 -8.13
CA PRO A 125 -9.53 8.17 -7.05
C PRO A 125 -8.37 7.49 -6.30
N CYS A 126 -7.27 8.22 -6.12
CA CYS A 126 -6.09 7.70 -5.43
C CYS A 126 -5.58 8.66 -4.36
N VAL A 127 -4.94 8.10 -3.35
CA VAL A 127 -4.21 8.82 -2.30
C VAL A 127 -2.76 8.36 -2.32
N ILE A 128 -1.83 9.30 -2.40
CA ILE A 128 -0.40 9.05 -2.27
C ILE A 128 0.04 9.61 -0.91
N LEU A 129 0.60 8.77 -0.06
CA LEU A 129 1.03 9.12 1.28
C LEU A 129 2.52 8.80 1.43
N THR A 130 3.27 9.68 2.06
CA THR A 130 4.65 9.39 2.49
C THR A 130 4.70 9.31 4.00
N ALA A 131 5.39 8.31 4.53
CA ALA A 131 5.47 8.06 5.96
C ALA A 131 6.77 7.34 6.35
N SER A 132 7.04 7.33 7.65
CA SER A 132 8.11 6.56 8.27
C SER A 132 7.57 5.70 9.41
N VAL A 133 8.21 4.57 9.64
CA VAL A 133 7.91 3.64 10.72
C VAL A 133 9.20 3.04 11.27
N GLN A 134 9.28 2.89 12.59
CA GLN A 134 10.32 2.08 13.21
C GLN A 134 9.82 0.66 13.38
N TRP A 135 10.54 -0.29 12.79
CA TRP A 135 10.33 -1.72 12.96
C TRP A 135 11.31 -2.26 13.98
N THR A 136 10.83 -3.16 14.83
CA THR A 136 11.67 -3.91 15.76
C THR A 136 11.36 -5.40 15.65
N TRP A 137 12.36 -6.22 15.38
CA TRP A 137 12.24 -7.68 15.39
C TRP A 137 11.78 -8.16 16.77
N LYS A 138 10.73 -8.98 16.82
CA LYS A 138 10.26 -9.55 18.10
C LYS A 138 11.26 -10.52 18.73
N CYS A 139 12.03 -11.22 17.90
CA CYS A 139 12.98 -12.24 18.35
C CYS A 139 14.28 -11.65 18.90
N SER A 140 14.93 -10.74 18.18
CA SER A 140 16.21 -10.16 18.61
C SER A 140 16.10 -8.81 19.29
N GLY A 141 14.99 -8.08 19.11
CA GLY A 141 14.87 -6.69 19.54
C GLY A 141 15.63 -5.69 18.65
N ASN A 142 16.29 -6.14 17.58
CA ASN A 142 16.95 -5.24 16.63
C ASN A 142 15.91 -4.38 15.92
N SER A 143 16.22 -3.10 15.73
CA SER A 143 15.29 -2.14 15.11
C SER A 143 15.92 -1.36 13.97
N TRP A 144 15.10 -0.95 13.01
CA TRP A 144 15.48 -0.04 11.94
C TRP A 144 14.29 0.87 11.59
N ARG A 145 14.58 1.96 10.88
CA ARG A 145 13.56 2.85 10.32
C ARG A 145 13.37 2.54 8.85
N GLU A 146 12.11 2.47 8.44
CA GLU A 146 11.71 2.37 7.04
C GLU A 146 10.97 3.66 6.65
N ASP A 147 11.45 4.32 5.60
CA ASP A 147 10.74 5.41 4.94
C ASP A 147 10.05 4.82 3.71
N PHE A 148 8.77 5.15 3.52
CA PHE A 148 7.99 4.57 2.43
C PHE A 148 6.96 5.53 1.84
N THR A 149 6.66 5.29 0.57
CA THR A 149 5.54 5.88 -0.15
C THR A 149 4.45 4.81 -0.32
N CYS A 150 3.23 5.14 0.10
CA CYS A 150 2.06 4.30 -0.10
C CYS A 150 1.11 4.94 -1.11
N VAL A 151 0.68 4.16 -2.10
CA VAL A 151 -0.37 4.53 -3.05
C VAL A 151 -1.60 3.69 -2.76
N LEU A 152 -2.71 4.36 -2.48
CA LEU A 152 -4.01 3.77 -2.22
C LEU A 152 -4.96 4.11 -3.37
N GLU A 153 -5.59 3.11 -3.98
CA GLU A 153 -6.72 3.33 -4.88
C GLU A 153 -8.01 2.89 -4.17
N TYR A 154 -9.10 3.61 -4.44
CA TYR A 154 -10.39 3.43 -3.78
C TYR A 154 -11.49 3.10 -4.80
N ASP A 155 -12.50 2.38 -4.35
CA ASP A 155 -13.78 2.25 -5.05
C ASP A 155 -14.76 3.39 -4.69
N ASP A 156 -15.95 3.34 -5.30
CA ASP A 156 -17.03 4.31 -5.10
C ASP A 156 -17.53 4.38 -3.64
N PHE A 157 -17.26 3.35 -2.82
CA PHE A 157 -17.64 3.29 -1.40
C PHE A 157 -16.49 3.70 -0.47
N VAL A 158 -15.44 4.32 -1.01
CA VAL A 158 -14.25 4.73 -0.25
C VAL A 158 -13.61 3.52 0.44
N LYS A 159 -13.60 2.36 -0.23
CA LYS A 159 -12.88 1.17 0.22
C LYS A 159 -11.65 0.93 -0.64
N VAL A 160 -10.56 0.52 0.00
CA VAL A 160 -9.28 0.30 -0.67
C VAL A 160 -9.38 -0.90 -1.61
N THR A 161 -9.07 -0.68 -2.88
CA THR A 161 -8.95 -1.70 -3.93
C THR A 161 -7.49 -2.00 -4.27
N SER A 162 -6.60 -1.02 -4.12
CA SER A 162 -5.16 -1.20 -4.34
C SER A 162 -4.37 -0.61 -3.18
N PHE A 163 -3.51 -1.41 -2.56
CA PHE A 163 -2.59 -1.01 -1.49
C PHE A 163 -1.16 -1.30 -1.93
N VAL A 164 -0.46 -0.26 -2.37
CA VAL A 164 0.92 -0.38 -2.87
C VAL A 164 1.85 0.37 -1.92
N VAL A 165 2.84 -0.32 -1.36
CA VAL A 165 3.89 0.27 -0.52
C VAL A 165 5.22 0.18 -1.27
N ARG A 166 5.93 1.29 -1.31
CA ARG A 166 7.28 1.40 -1.88
C ARG A 166 8.23 1.85 -0.80
N THR A 167 9.20 1.02 -0.46
CA THR A 167 10.26 1.41 0.47
C THR A 167 11.21 2.37 -0.22
N ASP A 168 11.31 3.60 0.29
CA ASP A 168 12.16 4.66 -0.25
C ASP A 168 13.55 4.67 0.41
N SER A 169 13.68 4.07 1.59
CA SER A 169 14.97 3.80 2.25
C SER A 169 15.73 2.64 1.59
N LEU A 170 16.91 2.28 2.13
CA LEU A 170 17.76 1.23 1.55
C LEU A 170 16.99 -0.09 1.39
N PRO A 171 17.20 -0.89 0.32
CA PRO A 171 16.40 -2.10 0.06
C PRO A 171 16.38 -3.13 1.21
N GLU A 172 17.43 -3.16 2.02
CA GLU A 172 17.57 -4.00 3.21
C GLU A 172 16.64 -3.59 4.37
N THR A 173 16.13 -2.36 4.34
CA THR A 173 15.15 -1.83 5.31
C THR A 173 13.71 -2.13 4.92
N CYS A 174 13.47 -2.71 3.74
CA CYS A 174 12.13 -3.17 3.36
C CYS A 174 11.72 -4.30 4.29
N VAL A 175 10.61 -4.14 5.02
CA VAL A 175 10.18 -5.12 6.04
C VAL A 175 9.97 -6.53 5.47
N LEU A 176 9.61 -6.65 4.19
CA LEU A 176 9.46 -7.95 3.53
C LEU A 176 10.77 -8.60 3.08
N ARG A 177 11.89 -7.88 3.13
CA ARG A 177 13.24 -8.36 2.75
C ARG A 177 14.24 -8.33 3.90
N ALA A 178 13.93 -7.62 4.98
CA ALA A 178 14.78 -7.51 6.15
C ALA A 178 15.07 -8.92 6.73
N ARG A 179 16.32 -9.13 7.15
CA ARG A 179 16.76 -10.35 7.84
C ARG A 179 17.22 -9.99 9.23
N ASP A 180 16.88 -10.81 10.21
CA ASP A 180 17.36 -10.63 11.58
C ASP A 180 18.81 -11.14 11.70
N PRO A 181 19.80 -10.26 11.97
CA PRO A 181 21.21 -10.67 11.97
C PRO A 181 21.58 -11.66 13.08
N VAL A 182 20.81 -11.73 14.18
CA VAL A 182 21.13 -12.58 15.34
C VAL A 182 20.81 -14.07 15.07
N LEU A 183 19.97 -14.37 14.08
CA LEU A 183 19.67 -15.74 13.66
C LEU A 183 20.72 -16.33 12.72
N GLU A 184 21.72 -15.56 12.29
CA GLU A 184 22.94 -16.13 11.72
C GLU A 184 23.73 -16.79 12.84
N LYS A 185 23.31 -18.00 13.22
CA LYS A 185 23.99 -18.87 14.17
C LYS A 185 25.49 -18.77 13.90
N PRO A 186 26.35 -18.43 14.89
CA PRO A 186 27.78 -18.56 14.70
C PRO A 186 28.01 -19.98 14.22
N SER A 187 28.57 -20.12 13.03
CA SER A 187 28.88 -21.43 12.46
C SER A 187 29.66 -22.17 13.54
N VAL A 188 29.08 -23.25 14.07
CA VAL A 188 29.80 -24.07 15.04
C VAL A 188 31.10 -24.44 14.32
N PRO A 189 32.28 -24.06 14.86
CA PRO A 189 33.53 -24.40 14.21
C PRO A 189 33.52 -25.92 14.07
N VAL A 190 33.55 -26.41 12.83
CA VAL A 190 33.60 -27.84 12.53
C VAL A 190 34.87 -28.33 13.21
N GLY A 191 34.69 -28.92 14.39
CA GLY A 191 35.76 -29.46 15.20
C GLY A 191 36.50 -30.46 14.33
N ARG A 192 37.72 -30.09 13.95
CA ARG A 192 38.70 -30.94 13.30
C ARG A 192 38.86 -32.16 14.22
N LEU A 193 38.30 -33.29 13.81
CA LEU A 193 38.50 -34.57 14.49
C LEU A 193 40.02 -34.80 14.51
N MET A 194 40.66 -34.62 15.68
CA MET A 194 42.03 -35.11 15.88
C MET A 194 41.89 -36.62 16.10
N VAL A 195 42.27 -37.38 15.08
CA VAL A 195 42.49 -38.83 15.13
C VAL A 195 43.95 -39.06 15.46
#